data_AF-A0A0G0HCB8-F1
#
_entry.id   AF-A0A0G0HCB8-F1
#
_cell.length_a   1.000
_cell.length_b   1.000
_cell.length_c   1.000
_cell.angle_alpha   90.00
_cell.angle_beta   90.00
_cell.angle_gamma   90.00
#
_symmetry.space_group_name_H-M   'P 1'
#
loop_
_entity.id
_entity.type
_entity.pdbx_description
1 polymer ?
#
loop_
_entity_poly.entity_id
_entity_poly.type
_entity_poly.pdbx_seq_one_letter_code
_entity_poly.pdbx_strand_id
1 'polypeptide(L)'
;MVYAAIRFDDENVFAPAKYQNLGILLNQILPILMSGAAVLFLVICLRAAFAILTNGENPEAIKKAQQTLGYAILGLFLVVLSFLLVKLIGRVLQIDTILPT
;
A
#
# COMPACT_ATOMS: atom_id res chain seq x y z
N MET A 1 -38.52 -32.12 -11.81
CA MET A 1 -38.23 -30.97 -10.93
C MET A 1 -36.99 -31.32 -10.13
N VAL A 2 -35.82 -30.93 -10.62
CA VAL A 2 -34.55 -31.11 -9.91
C VAL A 2 -34.14 -29.71 -9.49
N TYR A 3 -34.19 -29.45 -8.19
CA TYR A 3 -33.65 -28.21 -7.63
C TYR A 3 -32.16 -28.19 -7.92
N ALA A 4 -31.75 -27.40 -8.91
CA ALA A 4 -30.36 -27.00 -9.04
C ALA A 4 -30.02 -26.23 -7.75
N ALA A 5 -29.19 -26.82 -6.90
CA ALA A 5 -28.61 -26.12 -5.78
C ALA A 5 -27.88 -24.91 -6.36
N ILE A 6 -28.45 -23.72 -6.16
CA ILE A 6 -27.80 -22.45 -6.52
C ILE A 6 -26.57 -22.38 -5.62
N ARG A 7 -25.43 -22.79 -6.16
CA ARG A 7 -24.14 -22.60 -5.52
C ARG A 7 -23.82 -21.12 -5.67
N PHE A 8 -23.77 -20.41 -4.55
CA PHE A 8 -23.36 -18.99 -4.51
C PHE A 8 -21.87 -18.80 -4.85
N ASP A 9 -21.18 -19.88 -5.23
CA ASP A 9 -19.77 -19.94 -5.59
C ASP A 9 -19.50 -19.65 -7.09
N ASP A 10 -20.53 -19.54 -7.93
CA ASP A 10 -20.37 -19.39 -9.39
C ASP A 10 -20.34 -17.91 -9.84
N GLU A 11 -19.17 -17.50 -10.34
CA GLU A 11 -18.83 -16.15 -10.82
C GLU A 11 -19.76 -15.63 -11.94
N ASN A 12 -20.38 -16.54 -12.71
CA ASN A 12 -21.24 -16.18 -13.85
C ASN A 12 -22.71 -15.91 -13.46
N VAL A 13 -23.09 -16.12 -12.18
CA VAL A 13 -24.48 -15.98 -11.72
C VAL A 13 -24.66 -14.84 -10.71
N PHE A 14 -23.61 -14.47 -9.95
CA PHE A 14 -23.69 -13.37 -8.97
C PHE A 14 -22.52 -12.38 -9.09
N ALA A 15 -22.75 -11.29 -9.82
CA ALA A 15 -21.83 -10.16 -9.93
C ALA A 15 -21.30 -9.57 -8.59
N PRO A 16 -22.04 -9.55 -7.46
CA PRO A 16 -21.48 -9.08 -6.18
C PRO A 16 -20.60 -10.11 -5.46
N ALA A 17 -20.57 -11.38 -5.88
CA ALA A 17 -19.66 -12.39 -5.33
C ALA A 17 -18.19 -12.14 -5.72
N LYS A 18 -17.94 -11.36 -6.80
CA LYS A 18 -16.59 -10.89 -7.19
C LYS A 18 -15.91 -10.01 -6.13
N TYR A 19 -16.68 -9.37 -5.26
CA TYR A 19 -16.16 -8.41 -4.27
C TYR A 19 -16.45 -8.83 -2.82
N GLN A 20 -16.90 -10.06 -2.58
CA GLN A 20 -17.11 -10.55 -1.21
C GLN A 20 -15.82 -10.55 -0.38
N ASN A 21 -14.66 -10.65 -1.04
CA ASN A 21 -13.37 -10.64 -0.39
C ASN A 21 -12.68 -9.27 -0.51
N LEU A 22 -12.61 -8.54 0.61
CA LEU A 22 -11.75 -7.37 0.77
C LEU A 22 -10.31 -7.64 0.31
N GLY A 23 -9.82 -8.87 0.48
CA GLY A 23 -8.47 -9.24 0.07
C GLY A 23 -8.23 -9.20 -1.45
N ILE A 24 -9.24 -9.42 -2.30
CA ILE A 24 -9.09 -9.37 -3.77
C ILE A 24 -8.94 -7.91 -4.22
N LEU A 25 -9.77 -7.03 -3.64
CA LEU A 25 -9.69 -5.59 -3.88
C LEU A 25 -8.36 -5.02 -3.39
N LEU A 26 -7.93 -5.43 -2.19
CA LEU A 26 -6.63 -5.05 -1.67
C LEU A 26 -5.51 -5.57 -2.56
N ASN A 27 -5.62 -6.77 -3.13
CA ASN A 27 -4.57 -7.28 -4.01
C ASN A 27 -4.33 -6.45 -5.27
N GLN A 28 -5.40 -5.94 -5.86
CA GLN A 28 -5.31 -5.09 -7.04
C GLN A 28 -4.76 -3.70 -6.69
N ILE A 29 -5.16 -3.16 -5.54
CA ILE A 29 -4.88 -1.77 -5.14
C ILE A 29 -3.52 -1.63 -4.43
N LEU A 30 -3.12 -2.60 -3.62
CA LEU A 30 -1.86 -2.60 -2.87
C LEU A 30 -0.62 -2.36 -3.75
N PRO A 31 -0.40 -3.06 -4.88
CA PRO A 31 0.78 -2.81 -5.71
C PRO A 31 0.77 -1.43 -6.35
N ILE A 32 -0.41 -0.91 -6.72
CA ILE A 32 -0.57 0.46 -7.22
C ILE A 32 -0.19 1.46 -6.11
N LEU A 33 -0.67 1.24 -4.88
CA LEU A 33 -0.38 2.10 -3.74
C LEU A 33 1.10 2.04 -3.34
N MET A 34 1.73 0.86 -3.38
CA MET A 34 3.16 0.69 -3.10
C MET A 34 4.02 1.38 -4.15
N SER A 35 3.71 1.23 -5.44
CA SER A 35 4.43 1.93 -6.50
C SER A 35 4.25 3.45 -6.39
N GLY A 36 3.05 3.93 -6.08
CA GLY A 36 2.77 5.34 -5.82
C GLY A 36 3.54 5.87 -4.61
N ALA A 37 3.59 5.12 -3.51
CA ALA A 37 4.35 5.49 -2.31
C ALA A 37 5.86 5.56 -2.60
N ALA A 38 6.41 4.61 -3.37
CA ALA A 38 7.81 4.62 -3.76
C ALA A 38 8.18 5.85 -4.61
N VAL A 39 7.34 6.19 -5.59
CA VAL A 39 7.53 7.40 -6.43
C VAL A 39 7.43 8.66 -5.59
N LEU A 40 6.41 8.76 -4.71
CA LEU A 40 6.24 9.90 -3.83
C LEU A 40 7.44 10.09 -2.90
N PHE A 41 7.92 9.01 -2.31
CA PHE A 41 9.12 9.00 -1.47
C PHE A 41 10.34 9.50 -2.25
N LEU A 42 10.54 9.03 -3.48
CA LEU A 42 11.63 9.45 -4.35
C LEU A 42 11.56 10.97 -4.63
N VAL A 43 10.39 11.49 -4.98
CA VAL A 43 10.19 12.93 -5.24
C VAL A 43 10.50 13.78 -4.00
N ILE A 44 10.00 13.39 -2.82
CA ILE A 44 10.25 14.11 -1.58
C ILE A 44 11.74 14.06 -1.22
N CYS A 45 12.37 12.89 -1.37
CA CYS A 45 13.79 12.69 -1.10
C CYS A 45 14.66 13.56 -2.01
N LEU A 46 14.38 13.61 -3.32
CA LEU A 46 15.09 14.51 -4.24
C LEU A 46 14.91 15.97 -3.87
N ARG A 47 13.67 16.42 -3.59
CA ARG A 47 13.44 17.82 -3.20
C ARG A 47 14.17 18.19 -1.92
N ALA A 48 14.19 17.30 -0.94
CA ALA A 48 14.91 17.52 0.30
C ALA A 48 16.44 17.50 0.09
N ALA A 49 16.96 16.59 -0.74
CA ALA A 49 18.38 16.53 -1.07
C ALA A 49 18.86 17.79 -1.79
N PHE A 50 18.12 18.26 -2.81
CA PHE A 50 18.41 19.53 -3.47
C PHE A 50 18.30 20.72 -2.51
N ALA A 51 17.32 20.70 -1.59
CA ALA A 51 17.23 21.75 -0.57
C ALA A 51 18.45 21.76 0.37
N ILE A 52 19.02 20.60 0.73
CA ILE A 52 20.24 20.56 1.57
C ILE A 52 21.45 21.09 0.79
N LEU A 53 21.60 20.69 -0.48
CA LEU A 53 22.74 21.08 -1.31
C LEU A 53 22.73 22.56 -1.68
N THR A 54 21.55 23.14 -1.96
CA THR A 54 21.44 24.54 -2.42
C THR A 54 21.42 25.54 -1.26
N ASN A 55 20.97 25.16 -0.06
CA ASN A 55 20.84 26.09 1.08
C ASN A 55 22.07 26.13 2.01
N GLY A 56 23.28 25.93 1.48
CA GLY A 56 24.51 25.69 2.25
C GLY A 56 24.85 26.69 3.37
N GLU A 57 24.31 27.92 3.33
CA GLU A 57 24.55 28.96 4.34
C GLU A 57 23.34 29.23 5.27
N ASN A 58 22.17 28.65 5.00
CA ASN A 58 20.97 28.86 5.83
C ASN A 58 20.70 27.66 6.75
N PRO A 59 21.07 27.73 8.05
CA PRO A 59 20.91 26.62 8.99
C PRO A 59 19.44 26.24 9.24
N GLU A 60 18.47 27.15 9.08
CA GLU A 60 17.05 26.84 9.22
C GLU A 60 16.55 25.97 8.06
N ALA A 61 16.97 26.31 6.83
CA ALA A 61 16.58 25.57 5.64
C ALA A 61 17.13 24.13 5.65
N ILE A 62 18.37 23.96 6.12
CA ILE A 62 18.99 22.64 6.29
C ILE A 62 18.24 21.81 7.34
N LYS A 63 17.93 22.38 8.51
CA LYS A 63 17.13 21.70 9.54
C LYS A 63 15.76 21.26 9.00
N LYS A 64 15.08 22.12 8.26
CA LYS A 64 13.77 21.82 7.66
C LYS A 64 13.86 20.70 6.63
N ALA A 65 14.92 20.67 5.81
CA ALA A 65 15.13 19.62 4.83
C ALA A 65 15.47 18.27 5.51
N GLN A 66 16.27 18.27 6.59
CA GLN A 66 16.53 17.07 7.40
C GLN A 66 15.25 16.54 8.06
N GLN A 67 14.41 17.41 8.60
CA GLN A 67 13.10 17.01 9.13
C GLN A 67 12.22 16.41 8.02
N THR A 68 12.21 17.02 6.83
CA THR A 68 11.46 16.53 5.67
C THR A 68 11.91 15.13 5.26
N LEU A 69 13.22 14.88 5.24
CA LEU A 69 13.78 13.53 5.04
C LEU A 69 13.36 12.56 6.13
N GLY A 70 13.40 12.98 7.39
CA GLY A 70 12.93 12.19 8.52
C GLY A 70 11.47 11.76 8.35
N TYR A 71 10.59 12.69 7.97
CA TYR A 71 9.18 12.40 7.68
C TYR A 71 8.99 11.49 6.47
N ALA A 72 9.79 11.65 5.42
CA ALA A 72 9.75 10.77 4.25
C ALA A 72 10.09 9.33 4.62
N ILE A 73 11.15 9.14 5.43
CA ILE A 73 11.56 7.82 5.93
C ILE A 73 10.48 7.24 6.85
N LEU A 74 9.92 8.04 7.74
CA LEU A 74 8.82 7.65 8.63
C LEU A 74 7.58 7.21 7.84
N GLY A 75 7.23 7.94 6.78
CA GLY A 75 6.12 7.60 5.89
C GLY A 75 6.34 6.28 5.16
N LEU A 76 7.55 6.07 4.61
CA LEU A 76 7.89 4.80 3.96
C LEU A 76 7.85 3.64 4.96
N PHE A 77 8.41 3.84 6.16
CA PHE A 77 8.36 2.85 7.22
C PHE A 77 6.92 2.48 7.60
N LEU A 78 6.03 3.46 7.72
CA LEU A 78 4.62 3.26 8.03
C LEU A 78 3.89 2.46 6.94
N VAL A 79 4.17 2.72 5.67
CA VAL A 79 3.60 1.96 4.54
C VAL A 79 4.04 0.49 4.60
N VAL A 80 5.33 0.23 4.83
CA VAL A 80 5.87 -1.13 4.97
C VAL A 80 5.24 -1.83 6.17
N LEU A 81 5.10 -1.14 7.30
CA LEU A 81 4.49 -1.67 8.51
C LEU A 81 3.01 -2.04 8.28
N SER A 82 2.26 -1.15 7.61
CA SER A 82 0.86 -1.38 7.24
C SER A 82 0.71 -2.64 6.39
N PHE A 83 1.57 -2.81 5.37
CA PHE A 83 1.58 -4.01 4.54
C PHE A 83 1.85 -5.28 5.36
N LEU A 84 2.81 -5.22 6.28
CA LEU A 84 3.17 -6.35 7.12
C LEU A 84 2.02 -6.75 8.05
N LEU A 85 1.31 -5.76 8.62
CA LEU A 85 0.13 -6.01 9.45
C LEU A 85 -1.04 -6.61 8.65
N VAL A 86 -1.33 -6.08 7.46
CA VAL A 86 -2.36 -6.65 6.58
C VAL A 86 -2.03 -8.09 6.21
N LYS A 87 -0.76 -8.39 5.90
CA LYS A 87 -0.30 -9.75 5.61
C LYS A 87 -0.40 -10.67 6.83
N LEU A 88 -0.12 -10.17 8.03
CA LEU A 88 -0.25 -10.90 9.28
C LEU A 88 -1.72 -11.25 9.56
N ILE A 89 -2.62 -10.27 9.42
CA ILE A 89 -4.06 -10.47 9.59
C ILE A 89 -4.59 -11.45 8.54
N GLY A 90 -4.19 -11.31 7.27
CA GLY A 90 -4.59 -12.24 6.21
C GLY A 90 -4.16 -13.68 6.47
N ARG A 91 -2.97 -13.89 7.06
CA ARG A 91 -2.49 -15.21 7.47
C ARG A 91 -3.26 -15.79 8.66
N VAL A 92 -3.59 -14.97 9.65
CA VAL A 92 -4.35 -15.42 10.85
C VAL A 92 -5.80 -15.76 10.48
N LEU A 93 -6.39 -15.04 9.54
CA LEU A 93 -7.77 -15.28 9.10
C LEU A 93 -7.94 -16.45 8.12
N GLN A 94 -6.86 -17.16 7.76
CA GLN A 94 -6.87 -18.27 6.78
C GLN A 94 -7.73 -17.97 5.54
N ILE A 95 -7.63 -16.75 5.01
CA ILE A 95 -8.17 -16.43 3.69
C ILE A 95 -7.17 -17.00 2.69
N ASP A 96 -7.13 -18.32 2.62
CA ASP A 96 -6.31 -19.06 1.69
C ASP A 96 -6.70 -18.62 0.27
N THR A 97 -5.74 -18.13 -0.50
CA THR A 97 -5.79 -18.05 -1.98
C THR A 97 -6.37 -16.79 -2.64
N ILE A 98 -5.99 -15.57 -2.24
CA ILE A 98 -6.30 -14.36 -3.05
C ILE A 98 -5.19 -13.29 -3.12
N LEU A 99 -4.02 -13.51 -2.50
CA LEU A 99 -2.86 -12.64 -2.70
C LEU A 99 -1.80 -13.42 -3.52
N PRO A 100 -1.48 -13.04 -4.77
CA PRO A 100 -0.35 -13.59 -5.49
C PRO A 100 0.93 -13.23 -4.74
N THR A 101 1.81 -14.22 -4.69
CA THR A 101 3.20 -14.14 -4.24
C THR A 101 3.98 -13.07 -4.96
#